data_AF-A0A3N5Q274-F1
#
_entry.id   AF-A0A3N5Q274-F1
#
_cell.length_a   1.000
_cell.length_b   1.000
_cell.length_c   1.000
_cell.angle_alpha   90.00
_cell.angle_beta   90.00
_cell.angle_gamma   90.00
#
_symmetry.space_group_name_H-M   'P 1'
#
loop_
_entity.id
_entity.type
_entity.pdbx_description
1 polymer ?
#
loop_
_entity_poly.entity_id
_entity_poly.type
_entity_poly.pdbx_seq_one_letter_code
_entity_poly.pdbx_strand_id
1 'polypeptide(L)' 'MNERVTLSMEEIKRGYVLQQVEEKKLSGREAAQRLGLSMRQTRRLLVKYGQAGAA' A
#
# COMPACT_ATOMS: atom_id res chain seq x y z
N MET A 1 9.44 20.65 -8.89
CA MET A 1 9.16 20.85 -7.45
C MET A 1 9.78 19.67 -6.73
N ASN A 2 10.92 19.84 -6.05
CA ASN A 2 11.56 18.75 -5.30
C ASN A 2 11.15 18.86 -3.83
N GLU A 3 9.89 18.53 -3.57
CA GLU A 3 9.39 18.39 -2.20
C GLU A 3 10.00 17.11 -1.60
N ARG A 4 10.80 17.28 -0.54
CA ARG A 4 11.35 16.15 0.21
C ARG A 4 10.34 15.73 1.26
N VAL A 5 9.65 14.64 1.00
CA VAL A 5 8.78 13.98 1.98
C VAL A 5 9.62 13.01 2.80
N THR A 6 9.58 13.13 4.13
CA THR A 6 10.22 12.15 5.02
C THR A 6 9.20 11.08 5.36
N LEU A 7 9.51 9.82 5.05
CA LEU A 7 8.67 8.67 5.37
C LEU A 7 9.39 7.75 6.36
N SER A 8 8.63 7.18 7.28
CA SER A 8 9.11 6.06 8.09
C SER A 8 9.32 4.81 7.23
N MET A 9 10.19 3.90 7.67
CA MET A 9 10.40 2.62 7.00
C MET A 9 9.11 1.79 6.88
N GLU A 10 8.19 1.93 7.84
CA GLU A 10 6.88 1.29 7.77
C GLU A 10 6.00 1.87 6.66
N GLU A 11 6.01 3.19 6.47
CA GLU A 11 5.26 3.85 5.39
C GLU A 11 5.84 3.48 4.02
N ILE A 12 7.17 3.42 3.89
CA ILE A 12 7.84 2.95 2.66
C ILE A 12 7.42 1.52 2.35
N LYS A 13 7.52 0.61 3.32
CA LYS A 13 7.10 -0.78 3.17
C LYS A 13 5.63 -0.89 2.78
N ARG A 14 4.77 -0.09 3.41
CA ARG A 14 3.33 -0.06 3.14
C ARG A 14 3.05 0.38 1.70
N GLY A 15 3.66 1.47 1.25
CA GLY A 15 3.53 1.95 -0.14
C GLY A 15 3.97 0.90 -1.15
N TYR A 16 5.15 0.30 -0.94
CA TYR A 16 5.67 -0.75 -1.82
C TYR A 16 4.72 -1.95 -1.93
N VAL A 17 4.20 -2.46 -0.81
CA VAL A 17 3.28 -3.61 -0.82
C VAL A 17 1.96 -3.25 -1.53
N LEU A 18 1.41 -2.07 -1.30
CA LEU A 18 0.16 -1.64 -1.95
C LEU A 18 0.34 -1.48 -3.47
N GLN A 19 1.46 -0.90 -3.91
CA GLN A 19 1.80 -0.81 -5.32
C GLN A 19 1.90 -2.18 -5.99
N GLN A 20 2.50 -3.18 -5.33
CA GLN A 20 2.59 -4.54 -5.90
C GLN A 20 1.22 -5.21 -6.05
N VAL A 21 0.25 -4.87 -5.20
CA VAL A 21 -1.13 -5.36 -5.35
C VAL A 21 -1.82 -4.68 -6.53
N GLU A 22 -1.62 -3.37 -6.70
CA GLU A 22 -2.18 -2.62 -7.82
C GLU A 22 -1.61 -3.11 -9.17
N GLU A 23 -0.30 -3.38 -9.23
CA GLU A 23 0.38 -3.99 -10.38
C GLU A 23 0.01 -5.46 -10.59
N LYS A 24 -0.91 -6.02 -9.78
CA LYS A 24 -1.35 -7.43 -9.80
C LYS A 24 -0.22 -8.45 -9.61
N LYS A 25 0.93 -8.02 -9.08
CA LYS A 25 2.08 -8.87 -8.74
C LYS A 25 1.94 -9.55 -7.38
N LEU A 26 1.01 -9.07 -6.56
CA LEU A 26 0.76 -9.57 -5.22
C LEU A 26 -0.74 -9.67 -4.94
N SER A 27 -1.20 -10.75 -4.33
CA SER A 27 -2.59 -10.88 -3.91
C SER A 27 -2.88 -10.03 -2.66
N GLY A 28 -4.14 -9.63 -2.48
CA GLY A 28 -4.55 -8.93 -1.26
C GLY A 28 -4.34 -9.75 0.02
N ARG A 29 -4.31 -11.09 -0.09
CA ARG A 29 -4.03 -12.00 1.03
C ARG A 29 -2.57 -11.97 1.44
N GLU A 30 -1.67 -11.98 0.48
CA GLU A 30 -0.23 -11.83 0.73
C GLU A 30 0.10 -10.44 1.26
N ALA A 31 -0.58 -9.39 0.78
CA ALA A 31 -0.42 -8.04 1.32
C ALA A 31 -0.78 -7.98 2.81
N ALA A 32 -1.91 -8.59 3.18
CA ALA A 32 -2.34 -8.64 4.57
C ALA A 32 -1.30 -9.31 5.48
N GLN A 33 -0.70 -10.42 5.03
CA GLN A 33 0.37 -11.09 5.75
C GLN A 33 1.65 -10.23 5.85
N ARG A 34 2.10 -9.63 4.74
CA ARG A 34 3.33 -8.82 4.71
C ARG A 34 3.22 -7.53 5.53
N LEU A 35 2.01 -6.98 5.63
CA LEU A 35 1.69 -5.79 6.42
C LEU A 35 1.33 -6.10 7.88
N GLY A 36 1.11 -7.38 8.24
CA GLY A 36 0.62 -7.74 9.57
C GLY A 36 -0.79 -7.20 9.86
N LEU A 37 -1.62 -7.07 8.83
CA LEU A 37 -2.96 -6.49 8.91
C LEU A 37 -4.03 -7.55 8.60
N SER A 38 -5.25 -7.31 9.06
CA SER A 38 -6.39 -8.08 8.60
C SER A 38 -6.69 -7.83 7.11
N MET A 39 -7.34 -8.79 6.45
CA MET A 39 -7.84 -8.62 5.08
C MET A 39 -8.74 -7.39 4.92
N ARG A 40 -9.56 -7.08 5.95
CA ARG A 40 -10.43 -5.90 5.95
C ARG A 40 -9.63 -4.60 5.96
N GLN A 41 -8.62 -4.49 6.83
CA GLN A 41 -7.75 -3.31 6.88
C GLN A 41 -6.99 -3.13 5.56
N THR A 42 -6.46 -4.23 5.02
CA THR A 42 -5.72 -4.23 3.75
C THR A 42 -6.60 -3.76 2.59
N ARG A 43 -7.84 -4.25 2.47
CA ARG A 43 -8.80 -3.79 1.45
C ARG A 43 -9.10 -2.29 1.58
N ARG A 44 -9.30 -1.79 2.80
CA ARG A 44 -9.56 -0.35 3.02
C ARG A 44 -8.35 0.50 2.61
N LEU A 45 -7.14 0.03 2.88
CA LEU A 45 -5.91 0.67 2.45
C LEU A 45 -5.80 0.69 0.93
N LEU A 46 -6.05 -0.43 0.25
CA LEU A 46 -6.03 -0.51 -1.21
C LEU A 46 -7.03 0.44 -1.87
N VAL A 47 -8.26 0.55 -1.33
CA VAL A 47 -9.26 1.50 -1.85
C VAL A 47 -8.76 2.93 -1.72
N LYS A 48 -8.22 3.33 -0.57
CA LYS A 48 -7.66 4.67 -0.37
C LYS A 48 -6.44 4.93 -1.26
N TYR A 49 -5.58 3.94 -1.40
CA TYR A 49 -4.38 4.01 -2.23
C TYR A 49 -4.72 4.21 -3.70
N GLY A 50 -5.68 3.45 -4.24
CA GLY A 50 -6.18 3.64 -5.60
C GLY A 50 -6.91 4.97 -5.82
N GLN A 51 -7.63 5.48 -4.80
CA GLN A 51 -8.24 6.82 -4.88
C GLN A 51 -7.20 7.95 -4.90
N ALA A 52 -6.08 7.79 -4.19
CA ALA A 52 -4.99 8.77 -4.15
C ALA A 52 -4.06 8.69 -5.36
N GLY A 53 -3.93 7.51 -5.99
CA GLY A 53 -3.14 7.29 -7.22
C GLY A 53 -3.89 7.61 -8.52
N ALA A 54 -5.21 7.77 -8.48
CA ALA A 54 -6.05 8.11 -9.65
C ALA A 54 -6.18 9.64 -9.91
N ALA A 55 -5.30 10.45 -9.31
CA ALA A 55 -5.25 11.90 -9.46
C ALA A 55 -4.06 12.33 -10.33
#